data_AF-A0A410DRY8-F1
#
_entry.id   AF-A0A410DRY8-F1
#
_cell.length_a   1.000
_cell.length_b   1.000
_cell.length_c   1.000
_cell.angle_alpha   90.00
_cell.angle_beta   90.00
_cell.angle_gamma   90.00
#
_symmetry.space_group_name_H-M   'P 1'
#
loop_
_entity.id
_entity.type
_entity.pdbx_description
1 polymer ?
#
loop_
_entity_poly.entity_id
_entity_poly.type
_entity_poly.pdbx_seq_one_letter_code
_entity_poly.pdbx_strand_id
1 'polypeptide(L)' 'MDEDFITLDELTESLEEKGEISITDGINELFIEAIDDKEGYSYVSSTNEEFDNSREAVEWAVKKIKGIDNIVTWD' A
#
# COMPACT_ATOMS: atom_id res chain seq x y z
N MET A 1 22.97 2.82 -13.71
CA MET A 1 21.94 3.35 -12.82
C MET A 1 21.44 2.13 -12.10
N ASP A 2 21.87 1.97 -10.86
CA ASP A 2 21.26 0.96 -10.00
C ASP A 2 19.82 1.44 -9.81
N GLU A 3 18.86 0.67 -10.31
CA GLU A 3 17.46 0.89 -9.96
C GLU A 3 17.39 0.62 -8.46
N ASP A 4 17.23 1.67 -7.65
CA ASP A 4 16.98 1.53 -6.22
C ASP A 4 15.63 0.84 -6.07
N PHE A 5 15.67 -0.48 -5.89
CA PHE A 5 14.50 -1.29 -5.59
C PHE A 5 14.11 -1.04 -4.15
N ILE A 6 13.09 -0.20 -3.95
CA ILE A 6 12.41 -0.09 -2.67
C ILE A 6 11.74 -1.43 -2.32
N THR A 7 11.95 -1.88 -1.10
CA THR A 7 11.35 -3.10 -0.55
C THR A 7 9.95 -2.83 0.04
N LEU A 8 9.18 -3.89 0.26
CA LEU A 8 7.88 -3.78 0.95
C LEU A 8 8.05 -3.27 2.39
N ASP A 9 9.15 -3.64 3.05
CA ASP A 9 9.44 -3.21 4.42
C ASP A 9 9.67 -1.69 4.46
N GLU A 10 10.47 -1.15 3.55
CA GLU A 10 10.72 0.31 3.45
C GLU A 10 9.46 1.12 3.11
N LEU A 11 8.55 0.56 2.30
CA LEU A 11 7.24 1.19 2.03
C LEU A 11 6.34 1.17 3.25
N THR A 12 6.35 0.06 3.99
CA THR A 12 5.56 -0.11 5.22
C THR A 12 6.03 0.86 6.29
N GLU A 13 7.35 0.93 6.53
CA GLU A 13 7.95 1.88 7.45
C GLU A 13 7.65 3.32 7.03
N SER A 14 7.75 3.64 5.74
CA SER A 14 7.41 4.97 5.23
C SER A 14 5.95 5.35 5.49
N LEU A 15 5.01 4.42 5.32
CA LEU A 15 3.59 4.63 5.57
C LEU A 15 3.31 4.84 7.07
N GLU A 16 3.93 4.04 7.92
CA GLU A 16 3.79 4.17 9.38
C GLU A 16 4.39 5.48 9.92
N GLU A 17 5.54 5.91 9.38
CA GLU A 17 6.22 7.13 9.83
C GLU A 17 5.56 8.41 9.31
N LYS A 18 5.11 8.41 8.06
CA LYS A 18 4.61 9.62 7.37
C LYS A 18 3.10 9.74 7.43
N GLY A 19 2.39 8.64 7.66
CA GLY A 19 0.93 8.57 7.61
C GLY A 19 0.37 8.48 6.18
N GLU A 20 1.19 8.61 5.15
CA GLU A 20 0.76 8.43 3.76
C GLU A 20 1.91 7.99 2.86
N ILE A 21 1.58 7.24 1.80
CA ILE A 21 2.48 6.93 0.68
C ILE A 21 1.75 7.03 -0.65
N SER A 22 2.51 7.29 -1.72
CA SER A 22 2.08 7.14 -3.11
C SER A 22 2.95 6.12 -3.83
N ILE A 23 2.32 5.26 -4.63
CA ILE A 23 2.97 4.25 -5.47
C ILE A 23 2.51 4.46 -6.91
N THR A 24 3.46 4.57 -7.83
CA THR A 24 3.20 4.78 -9.26
C THR A 24 4.04 3.88 -10.16
N ASP A 25 3.47 3.42 -11.27
CA ASP A 25 4.19 2.77 -12.39
C ASP A 25 4.54 3.77 -13.53
N GLY A 26 4.33 5.07 -13.31
CA GLY A 26 4.48 6.12 -14.31
C GLY A 26 3.26 6.37 -15.20
N ILE A 27 2.20 5.55 -15.08
CA ILE A 27 0.92 5.69 -15.78
C ILE A 27 -0.22 5.82 -14.77
N ASN A 28 -0.23 4.94 -13.78
CA ASN A 28 -1.19 4.84 -12.69
C ASN A 28 -0.53 5.27 -11.38
N GLU A 29 -1.33 5.80 -10.47
CA GLU A 29 -0.90 6.20 -9.13
C GLU A 29 -1.94 5.75 -8.10
N LEU A 30 -1.47 5.13 -7.02
CA LEU A 30 -2.28 4.76 -5.86
C LEU A 30 -1.74 5.44 -4.61
N PHE A 31 -2.66 5.93 -3.79
CA PHE A 31 -2.34 6.53 -2.50
C PHE A 31 -2.86 5.61 -1.40
N ILE A 32 -2.08 5.50 -0.32
CA ILE A 32 -2.50 4.88 0.94
C ILE A 32 -2.31 5.90 2.05
N GLU A 33 -3.33 6.11 2.86
CA GLU A 33 -3.31 7.02 4.02
C GLU A 33 -3.64 6.23 5.28
N ALA A 34 -2.93 6.53 6.37
CA ALA A 34 -3.22 6.07 7.71
C ALA A 34 -4.23 7.03 8.36
N ILE A 35 -5.38 6.49 8.75
CA ILE A 35 -6.44 7.19 9.46
C ILE A 35 -6.39 6.75 10.92
N ASP A 36 -6.20 7.72 11.82
CA ASP A 36 -6.39 7.52 13.26
C ASP A 36 -7.90 7.57 13.55
N ASP A 37 -8.52 6.40 13.64
CA ASP A 37 -9.89 6.26 14.10
C ASP A 37 -9.91 6.00 15.62
N LYS A 38 -11.05 6.29 16.26
CA LYS A 38 -11.16 6.21 17.73
C LYS A 38 -10.96 4.78 18.29
N GLU A 39 -10.87 3.77 17.42
CA GLU A 39 -10.69 2.35 17.76
C GLU A 39 -9.29 1.84 17.36
N GLY A 40 -8.51 2.56 16.55
CA GLY A 40 -7.15 2.24 16.13
C GLY A 40 -6.69 2.99 14.87
N TYR A 41 -5.56 2.56 14.31
CA TYR A 41 -5.12 3.01 12.98
C TYR A 41 -5.74 2.11 11.91
N SER A 42 -6.50 2.71 11.00
CA SER A 42 -6.99 2.08 9.77
C SER A 42 -6.23 2.64 8.58
N TYR A 43 -6.02 1.85 7.53
CA TYR A 43 -5.34 2.31 6.32
C TYR A 43 -6.32 2.32 5.15
N VAL A 44 -6.40 3.42 4.41
CA VAL A 44 -7.38 3.58 3.33
C VAL A 44 -6.67 3.96 2.04
N SER A 45 -7.07 3.32 0.95
CA SER A 45 -6.56 3.63 -0.38
C SER A 45 -7.38 4.69 -1.11
N SER A 46 -6.78 5.32 -2.13
CA SER A 46 -7.50 6.21 -3.06
C SER A 46 -8.65 5.54 -3.82
N THR A 47 -8.79 4.21 -3.75
CA THR A 47 -9.91 3.45 -4.31
C THR A 47 -10.95 3.03 -3.27
N ASN A 48 -10.86 3.54 -2.02
CA ASN A 48 -11.72 3.20 -0.88
C ASN A 48 -11.62 1.74 -0.39
N GLU A 49 -10.50 1.07 -0.66
CA GLU A 49 -10.17 -0.18 0.04
C GLU A 49 -9.62 0.15 1.42
N GLU A 50 -10.04 -0.59 2.45
CA GLU A 50 -9.67 -0.41 3.86
C GLU A 50 -8.85 -1.62 4.34
N PHE A 51 -7.85 -1.37 5.19
CA PHE A 51 -6.94 -2.39 5.71
C PHE A 51 -6.69 -2.21 7.21
N ASP A 52 -6.57 -3.35 7.91
CA ASP A 52 -6.33 -3.40 9.36
C ASP A 52 -4.87 -3.08 9.73
N ASN A 53 -3.95 -3.14 8.76
CA ASN A 53 -2.52 -2.86 8.99
C ASN A 53 -1.82 -2.32 7.73
N SER A 54 -0.74 -1.57 7.97
CA SER A 54 0.13 -0.94 6.97
C SER A 54 0.66 -1.93 5.94
N ARG A 55 1.07 -3.12 6.40
CA ARG A 55 1.69 -4.15 5.57
C ARG A 55 0.72 -4.68 4.52
N GLU A 56 -0.51 -5.01 4.90
CA GLU A 56 -1.55 -5.44 3.96
C GLU A 56 -1.87 -4.35 2.93
N ALA A 57 -1.99 -3.09 3.37
CA ALA A 57 -2.27 -1.97 2.47
C ALA A 57 -1.17 -1.78 1.41
N VAL A 58 0.10 -1.84 1.84
CA VAL A 58 1.28 -1.74 0.95
C VAL A 58 1.35 -2.91 -0.02
N GLU A 59 1.18 -4.14 0.47
CA GLU A 59 1.21 -5.32 -0.38
C GLU A 59 0.10 -5.30 -1.44
N TRP A 60 -1.10 -4.89 -1.05
CA TRP A 60 -2.22 -4.70 -1.96
C TRP A 60 -1.89 -3.65 -3.02
N ALA A 61 -1.39 -2.48 -2.63
CA ALA A 61 -1.09 -1.39 -3.56
C ALA A 61 -0.01 -1.77 -4.58
N VAL A 62 1.06 -2.46 -4.14
CA VAL A 62 2.11 -2.96 -5.03
C VAL A 62 1.57 -4.02 -6.00
N LYS A 63 0.73 -4.93 -5.54
CA LYS A 63 0.08 -5.93 -6.42
C LYS A 63 -0.82 -5.26 -7.44
N LYS A 64 -1.62 -4.27 -7.01
CA LYS A 64 -2.55 -3.54 -7.86
C LYS A 64 -1.85 -2.73 -8.94
N ILE A 65 -0.81 -1.97 -8.57
CA ILE A 65 0.02 -1.21 -9.53
C ILE A 65 0.74 -2.12 -10.52
N LYS A 66 1.20 -3.30 -10.09
CA LYS A 66 1.80 -4.30 -10.99
C LYS A 66 0.77 -5.03 -11.87
N GLY A 67 -0.52 -4.71 -11.77
CA GLY A 67 -1.58 -5.37 -12.52
C GLY A 67 -1.82 -6.83 -12.10
N ILE A 68 -1.40 -7.22 -10.89
CA ILE A 68 -1.65 -8.55 -10.33
C ILE A 68 -3.03 -8.52 -9.67
N ASP A 69 -4.07 -8.59 -10.49
CA ASP A 69 -5.47 -8.52 -10.04
C ASP A 69 -6.05 -9.86 -9.54
N ASN A 70 -5.33 -10.98 -9.70
CA ASN A 70 -5.85 -12.31 -9.36
C ASN A 70 -4.79 -13.19 -8.69
N ILE A 71 -4.74 -13.18 -7.36
CA ILE A 71 -4.26 -14.35 -6.62
C ILE A 71 -5.51 -15.12 -6.21
N VAL A 72 -5.92 -16.07 -7.04
CA VAL A 72 -6.89 -17.08 -6.64
C VAL A 72 -6.18 -18.01 -5.66
N THR A 73 -6.33 -17.76 -4.36
CA THR A 73 -5.94 -18.72 -3.32
C THR A 73 -7.05 -19.76 -3.21
N TRP A 74 -6.75 -21.01 -3.54
CA TRP A 74 -7.61 -22.14 -3.21
C TRP A 74 -7.23 -22.63 -1.81
N ASP A 75 -8.22 -22.73 -0.92
CA ASP A 75 -8.11 -23.40 0.39
C ASP A 75 -7.79 -24.90 0.24
#